data_AF-A0A973TGQ6-F1
#
_entry.id   AF-A0A973TGQ6-F1
#
_cell.length_a   1.000
_cell.length_b   1.000
_cell.length_c   1.000
_cell.angle_alpha   90.00
_cell.angle_beta   90.00
_cell.angle_gamma   90.00
#
_symmetry.space_group_name_H-M   'P 1'
#
loop_
_entity.id
_entity.type
_entity.pdbx_description
1 polymer ?
#
loop_
_entity_poly.entity_id
_entity_poly.type
_entity_poly.pdbx_seq_one_letter_code
_entity_poly.pdbx_strand_id
1 'polypeptide(L)'
;MRIRRCSVLYLEPREETAFDLGVLLAGGDGLARTQRWLALAPHLGEEVEVDAAERELLGLLSPQQWCDARALDAAAQPALKRLLKTGLVIGSTKAYAAHRARDSRLRDTHWHPLAATLH
;
A
#
# COMPACT_ATOMS: atom_id res chain seq x y z
N MET A 1 -2.30 -18.77 7.09
CA MET A 1 -3.17 -17.81 7.82
C MET A 1 -4.05 -17.14 6.79
N ARG A 2 -5.28 -16.71 7.13
CA ARG A 2 -6.10 -16.06 6.11
C ARG A 2 -5.74 -14.59 5.96
N ILE A 3 -5.70 -14.12 4.72
CA ILE A 3 -5.40 -12.73 4.34
C ILE A 3 -6.41 -12.22 3.32
N ARG A 4 -6.54 -10.89 3.25
CA ARG A 4 -7.23 -10.13 2.21
C ARG A 4 -6.65 -8.72 2.15
N ARG A 5 -6.87 -7.93 1.11
CA ARG A 5 -6.48 -6.51 1.15
C ARG A 5 -7.48 -5.66 1.94
N CYS A 6 -7.08 -4.44 2.30
CA CYS A 6 -7.98 -3.44 2.89
C CYS A 6 -9.16 -3.09 1.95
N SER A 7 -10.24 -2.59 2.55
CA SER A 7 -11.51 -2.26 1.87
C SER A 7 -11.34 -1.22 0.77
N VAL A 8 -10.75 -0.09 1.13
CA VAL A 8 -10.54 1.06 0.26
C VAL A 8 -9.05 1.23 0.08
N LEU A 9 -8.63 1.29 -1.18
CA LEU A 9 -7.24 1.49 -1.58
C LEU A 9 -7.23 2.36 -2.83
N TYR A 10 -6.48 3.45 -2.78
CA TYR A 10 -6.07 4.20 -3.95
C TYR A 10 -4.55 4.11 -4.10
N LEU A 11 -4.07 4.07 -5.34
CA LEU A 11 -2.66 4.02 -5.67
C LEU A 11 -2.32 5.22 -6.55
N GLU A 12 -1.49 6.11 -6.02
CA GLU A 12 -1.07 7.33 -6.69
C GLU A 12 0.37 7.17 -7.21
N PRO A 13 0.61 7.26 -8.53
CA PRO A 13 1.95 7.51 -9.03
C PRO A 13 2.30 8.98 -8.78
N ARG A 14 3.41 9.25 -8.06
CA ARG A 14 3.88 10.60 -7.74
C ARG A 14 5.31 10.78 -8.23
N GLU A 15 5.55 11.85 -8.98
CA GLU A 15 6.91 12.27 -9.34
C GLU A 15 7.42 13.28 -8.31
N GLU A 16 8.60 13.03 -7.75
CA GLU A 16 9.31 14.00 -6.93
C GLU A 16 10.58 14.45 -7.66
N THR A 17 10.73 15.78 -7.79
CA THR A 17 11.90 16.41 -8.39
C THR A 17 12.73 17.07 -7.30
N ALA A 18 14.01 16.72 -7.21
CA ALA A 18 14.95 17.28 -6.26
C ALA A 18 16.21 17.78 -6.97
N PHE A 19 16.86 18.79 -6.39
CA PHE A 19 18.17 19.23 -6.88
C PHE A 19 19.22 18.14 -6.63
N ASP A 20 20.03 17.85 -7.64
CA ASP A 20 21.13 16.91 -7.59
C ASP A 20 22.40 17.56 -8.17
N LEU A 21 23.37 17.83 -7.30
CA LEU A 21 24.65 18.41 -7.68
C LEU A 21 25.46 17.49 -8.60
N GLY A 22 25.36 16.17 -8.43
CA GLY A 22 26.04 15.20 -9.30
C GLY A 22 25.52 15.27 -10.73
N VAL A 23 24.19 15.36 -10.89
CA VAL A 23 23.56 15.57 -12.21
C VAL A 23 24.02 16.89 -12.83
N LEU A 24 24.10 17.97 -12.04
CA LEU A 24 24.57 19.27 -12.53
C LEU A 24 26.04 19.21 -12.99
N LEU A 25 26.92 18.64 -12.17
CA LEU A 25 28.35 18.54 -12.48
C LEU A 25 28.64 17.60 -13.66
N ALA A 26 27.75 16.66 -13.96
CA ALA A 26 27.79 15.85 -15.16
C ALA A 26 27.29 16.59 -16.43
N GLY A 27 26.92 17.87 -16.31
CA GLY A 27 26.40 18.71 -17.40
C GLY A 27 24.88 18.59 -17.63
N GLY A 28 24.14 17.99 -16.70
CA GLY A 28 22.68 17.89 -16.74
C GLY A 28 21.95 19.14 -16.23
N ASP A 29 20.62 19.06 -16.10
CA ASP A 29 19.76 20.14 -15.62
C ASP A 29 19.82 20.36 -14.09
N GLY A 30 20.63 19.56 -13.39
CA GLY A 30 20.76 19.58 -11.94
C GLY A 30 19.52 19.02 -11.22
N LEU A 31 18.63 18.31 -11.90
CA LEU A 31 17.39 17.77 -11.32
C LEU A 31 17.37 16.24 -11.39
N ALA A 32 17.23 15.60 -10.23
CA ALA A 32 16.87 14.19 -10.13
C ALA A 32 15.35 14.05 -10.03
N ARG A 33 14.78 13.19 -10.86
CA ARG A 33 13.35 12.86 -10.85
C ARG A 33 13.19 11.43 -10.35
N THR A 34 12.37 11.25 -9.32
CA THR A 34 12.07 9.93 -8.76
C THR A 34 10.58 9.66 -8.85
N GLN A 35 10.23 8.49 -9.40
CA GLN A 35 8.85 8.03 -9.48
C GLN A 35 8.56 7.16 -8.24
N ARG A 36 7.52 7.52 -7.50
CA ARG A 36 7.07 6.81 -6.30
C ARG A 36 5.62 6.37 -6.44
N TRP A 37 5.25 5.36 -5.67
CA TRP A 37 3.88 4.86 -5.60
C TRP A 37 3.38 4.97 -4.18
N LEU A 38 2.28 5.68 -3.99
CA LEU A 38 1.67 5.90 -2.68
C LEU A 38 0.34 5.17 -2.60
N ALA A 39 0.18 4.38 -1.54
CA ALA A 39 -1.07 3.77 -1.16
C ALA A 39 -1.81 4.69 -0.19
N LEU A 40 -3.01 5.13 -0.58
CA LEU A 40 -3.92 5.90 0.25
C LEU A 40 -5.02 4.97 0.75
N ALA A 41 -5.06 4.73 2.05
CA ALA A 41 -6.05 3.88 2.68
C ALA A 41 -6.62 4.59 3.94
N PRO A 42 -7.91 4.99 3.92
CA PRO A 42 -8.48 5.82 4.98
C PRO A 42 -8.40 5.22 6.40
N HIS A 43 -8.34 3.89 6.52
CA HIS A 43 -8.20 3.23 7.82
C HIS A 43 -6.81 3.38 8.44
N LEU A 44 -5.81 3.79 7.64
CA LEU A 44 -4.46 4.11 8.10
C LEU A 44 -4.32 5.59 8.46
N GLY A 45 -4.94 6.47 7.67
CA GLY A 45 -4.89 7.93 7.88
C GLY A 45 -3.57 8.59 7.50
N GLU A 46 -2.68 7.85 6.83
CA GLU A 46 -1.38 8.31 6.34
C GLU A 46 -1.07 7.68 4.98
N GLU A 47 -0.21 8.35 4.20
CA GLU A 47 0.30 7.81 2.93
C GLU A 47 1.32 6.70 3.22
N VAL A 48 1.23 5.59 2.48
CA VAL A 48 2.20 4.50 2.58
C VAL A 48 2.86 4.29 1.23
N GLU A 49 4.16 4.56 1.12
CA GLU A 49 4.91 4.22 -0.10
C GLU A 49 4.95 2.71 -0.30
N VAL A 50 4.71 2.27 -1.54
CA VAL A 50 4.72 0.86 -1.95
C VAL A 50 5.61 0.64 -3.16
N ASP A 51 6.23 -0.54 -3.24
CA ASP A 51 6.99 -0.94 -4.42
C ASP A 51 6.14 -1.65 -5.47
N ALA A 52 6.76 -2.07 -6.59
CA ALA A 52 6.07 -2.74 -7.68
C ALA A 52 5.48 -4.11 -7.29
N ALA A 53 6.18 -4.89 -6.46
CA ALA A 53 5.72 -6.22 -6.04
C ALA A 53 4.54 -6.11 -5.06
N GLU A 54 4.59 -5.11 -4.18
CA GLU A 54 3.53 -4.78 -3.26
C GLU A 54 2.27 -4.27 -3.98
N ARG A 55 2.46 -3.36 -4.94
CA ARG A 55 1.37 -2.86 -5.79
C ARG A 55 0.68 -4.00 -6.53
N GLU A 56 1.46 -4.90 -7.12
CA GLU A 56 0.93 -6.07 -7.84
C GLU A 56 0.14 -6.99 -6.89
N LEU A 57 0.72 -7.33 -5.74
CA LEU A 57 0.05 -8.17 -4.75
C LEU A 57 -1.25 -7.54 -4.23
N LEU A 58 -1.29 -6.22 -4.05
CA LEU A 58 -2.51 -5.49 -3.69
C LEU A 58 -3.56 -5.53 -4.81
N GLY A 59 -3.17 -5.56 -6.08
CA GLY A 59 -4.09 -5.73 -7.21
C GLY A 59 -4.72 -7.12 -7.27
N LEU A 60 -3.96 -8.15 -6.90
CA LEU A 60 -4.39 -9.56 -6.94
C LEU A 60 -5.31 -9.96 -5.78
N LEU A 61 -5.12 -9.38 -4.59
CA LEU A 61 -5.90 -9.73 -3.41
C LEU A 61 -7.30 -9.10 -3.44
N SER A 62 -8.32 -9.90 -3.11
CA SER A 62 -9.69 -9.40 -2.95
C SER A 62 -9.82 -8.56 -1.67
N PRO A 63 -10.61 -7.47 -1.65
CA PRO A 63 -10.96 -6.75 -0.43
C PRO A 63 -12.05 -7.45 0.38
N GLN A 64 -12.76 -8.44 -0.19
CA GLN A 64 -13.81 -9.20 0.51
C GLN A 64 -13.37 -10.63 0.79
N GLN A 65 -12.85 -11.33 -0.22
CA GLN A 65 -12.55 -12.75 -0.15
C GLN A 65 -11.24 -13.00 0.57
N TRP A 66 -11.28 -13.88 1.56
CA TRP A 66 -10.12 -14.31 2.31
C TRP A 66 -9.44 -15.50 1.62
N CYS A 67 -8.16 -15.39 1.30
CA CYS A 67 -7.33 -16.50 0.81
C CYS A 67 -6.34 -16.96 1.89
N ASP A 68 -5.77 -18.16 1.74
CA ASP A 68 -4.67 -18.60 2.60
C ASP A 68 -3.35 -17.99 2.11
N ALA A 69 -2.60 -17.34 2.99
CA ALA A 69 -1.29 -16.78 2.70
C ALA A 69 -0.28 -17.81 2.17
N ARG A 70 -0.48 -19.10 2.48
CA ARG A 70 0.35 -20.20 1.98
C ARG A 70 0.10 -20.54 0.50
N ALA A 71 -1.01 -20.08 -0.07
CA ALA A 71 -1.31 -20.26 -1.49
C ALA A 71 -0.60 -19.24 -2.39
N LEU A 72 0.04 -18.23 -1.80
CA LEU A 72 0.84 -17.26 -2.54
C LEU A 72 2.24 -17.81 -2.81
N ASP A 73 2.76 -17.51 -4.00
CA ASP A 73 4.12 -17.87 -4.39
C ASP A 73 5.16 -17.38 -3.39
N ALA A 74 6.27 -18.11 -3.27
CA ALA A 74 7.37 -17.76 -2.37
C ALA A 74 7.93 -16.36 -2.66
N ALA A 75 7.92 -15.93 -3.93
CA ALA A 75 8.35 -14.60 -4.36
C ALA A 75 7.46 -13.47 -3.82
N ALA A 76 6.19 -13.74 -3.51
CA ALA A 76 5.26 -12.74 -2.96
C ALA A 76 5.38 -12.56 -1.44
N GLN A 77 6.08 -13.45 -0.75
CA GLN A 77 6.15 -13.47 0.72
C GLN A 77 6.84 -12.22 1.32
N PRO A 78 7.92 -11.65 0.74
CA PRO A 78 8.50 -10.40 1.23
C PRO A 78 7.51 -9.23 1.17
N ALA A 79 6.84 -9.04 0.02
CA ALA A 79 5.81 -8.02 -0.16
C ALA A 79 4.66 -8.22 0.81
N LEU A 80 4.14 -9.45 0.94
CA LEU A 80 3.09 -9.79 1.89
C LEU A 80 3.47 -9.39 3.33
N LYS A 81 4.69 -9.70 3.75
CA LYS A 81 5.17 -9.39 5.11
C LYS A 81 5.16 -7.88 5.36
N ARG A 82 5.63 -7.06 4.42
CA ARG A 82 5.60 -5.60 4.54
C ARG A 82 4.17 -5.06 4.52
N LEU A 83 3.32 -5.52 3.62
CA LEU A 83 1.92 -5.09 3.54
C LEU A 83 1.08 -5.46 4.77
N LEU A 84 1.33 -6.61 5.40
CA LEU A 84 0.72 -6.99 6.68
C LEU A 84 1.18 -6.08 7.82
N LYS A 85 2.46 -5.66 7.80
CA LYS A 85 3.02 -4.75 8.79
C LYS A 85 2.40 -3.35 8.67
N THR A 86 2.29 -2.82 7.45
CA THR A 86 1.69 -1.50 7.19
C THR A 86 0.17 -1.49 7.34
N GLY A 87 -0.48 -2.64 7.22
CA GLY A 87 -1.95 -2.77 7.35
C GLY A 87 -2.70 -2.55 6.04
N LEU A 88 -1.99 -2.52 4.91
CA LEU A 88 -2.60 -2.52 3.57
C LEU A 88 -3.16 -3.92 3.21
N VAL A 89 -2.57 -4.97 3.78
CA VAL A 89 -3.13 -6.33 3.83
C VAL A 89 -3.58 -6.65 5.24
N ILE A 90 -4.78 -7.24 5.37
CA ILE A 90 -5.41 -7.59 6.62
C ILE A 90 -5.22 -9.08 6.89
N GLY A 91 -4.59 -9.41 8.03
CA GLY A 91 -4.39 -10.78 8.49
C GLY A 91 -5.44 -11.22 9.52
N SER A 92 -5.77 -12.52 9.54
CA SER A 92 -6.75 -13.10 10.47
C SER A 92 -6.21 -13.38 11.88
N THR A 93 -4.90 -13.27 12.11
CA THR A 93 -4.27 -13.62 13.39
C THR A 93 -4.33 -12.47 14.40
N LYS A 94 -4.03 -12.76 15.68
CA LYS A 94 -4.00 -11.76 16.76
C LYS A 94 -2.99 -10.63 16.51
N ALA A 95 -1.86 -10.94 15.87
CA ALA A 95 -0.81 -9.97 15.56
C ALA A 95 -1.31 -8.80 14.69
N TYR A 96 -2.34 -9.02 13.87
CA TYR A 96 -2.90 -8.02 12.95
C TYR A 96 -4.30 -7.55 13.37
N ALA A 97 -4.71 -7.81 14.62
CA ALA A 97 -6.04 -7.47 15.10
C ALA A 97 -6.34 -5.97 15.05
N ALA A 98 -5.34 -5.11 15.33
CA ALA A 98 -5.50 -3.65 15.27
C ALA A 98 -5.82 -3.16 13.85
N HIS A 99 -5.05 -3.60 12.84
CA HIS A 99 -5.30 -3.27 11.43
C HIS A 99 -6.67 -3.77 10.98
N ARG A 100 -7.03 -4.99 11.35
CA ARG A 100 -8.35 -5.57 11.05
C ARG A 100 -9.48 -4.78 11.69
N ALA A 101 -9.33 -4.34 12.94
CA ALA A 101 -10.35 -3.53 13.62
C ALA A 101 -10.54 -2.16 12.96
N ARG A 102 -9.46 -1.51 12.52
CA ARG A 102 -9.53 -0.23 11.77
C ARG A 102 -10.23 -0.41 10.43
N ASP A 103 -9.85 -1.42 9.64
CA ASP A 103 -10.52 -1.74 8.36
C ASP A 103 -12.00 -2.11 8.56
N SER A 104 -12.35 -2.85 9.62
CA SER A 104 -13.74 -3.15 9.95
C SER A 104 -14.55 -1.89 10.24
N ARG A 105 -14.04 -0.98 11.09
CA ARG A 105 -14.74 0.28 11.41
C ARG A 105 -15.02 1.11 10.15
N LEU A 106 -14.07 1.18 9.22
CA LEU A 106 -14.25 1.90 7.96
C LEU A 106 -15.34 1.28 7.08
N ARG A 107 -15.48 -0.06 7.09
CA ARG A 107 -16.53 -0.74 6.32
C ARG A 107 -17.91 -0.45 6.87
N ASP A 108 -18.03 -0.33 8.20
CA ASP A 108 -19.30 -0.06 8.88
C ASP A 108 -19.79 1.38 8.65
N THR A 109 -18.90 2.32 8.30
CA THR A 109 -19.26 3.71 8.02
C THR A 109 -19.76 3.96 6.59
N HIS A 110 -19.82 2.93 5.74
CA HIS A 110 -20.17 3.06 4.31
C HIS A 110 -19.42 4.19 3.60
N TRP A 111 -18.14 4.38 3.98
CA TRP A 111 -17.29 5.45 3.50
C TRP A 111 -17.20 5.50 1.97
N HIS A 112 -17.32 6.69 1.39
CA HIS A 112 -17.17 6.87 -0.05
C HIS A 112 -15.70 6.68 -0.47
N PRO A 113 -15.36 5.71 -1.34
CA PRO A 113 -13.97 5.37 -1.63
C PRO A 113 -13.10 6.54 -2.13
N LEU A 114 -13.66 7.44 -2.96
CA LEU A 114 -12.90 8.59 -3.48
C LEU A 114 -12.53 9.63 -2.41
N ALA A 115 -13.16 9.62 -1.24
CA ALA A 115 -12.71 10.50 -0.16
C ALA A 115 -11.32 10.13 0.37
N ALA A 116 -10.77 8.96 -0.01
CA ALA A 116 -9.38 8.60 0.28
C ALA A 116 -8.34 9.51 -0.39
N THR A 117 -8.72 10.28 -1.43
CA THR A 117 -7.82 11.21 -2.12
C THR A 117 -7.88 12.63 -1.53
N LEU A 118 -8.76 12.88 -0.56
CA LEU A 118 -8.92 14.17 0.09
C LEU A 118 -8.10 14.17 1.38
N HIS A 119 -7.04 14.96 1.39
CA HIS A 119 -6.16 15.19 2.54
C HIS A 119 -6.66 16.34 3.39
#